data_AF-A0A7I8C7Z7-F1
#
_entry.id   AF-A0A7I8C7Z7-F1
#
_cell.length_a   1.000
_cell.length_b   1.000
_cell.length_c   1.000
_cell.angle_alpha   90.00
_cell.angle_beta   90.00
_cell.angle_gamma   90.00
#
_symmetry.space_group_name_H-M   'P 1'
#
loop_
_entity.id
_entity.type
_entity.pdbx_description
1 polymer ?
#
loop_
_entity_poly.entity_id
_entity_poly.type
_entity_poly.pdbx_seq_one_letter_code
_entity_poly.pdbx_strand_id
1 'polypeptide(L)'
;MARPSKKIDADALVGEIALMRSPIWQNGKRKVAAIITEATTDEALLPENAIALVSLTAFPADAPSRVMVDVPLYRTDPDADVFSSAWLKTARA
;
A
#
# COMPACT_ATOMS: atom_id res chain seq x y z
N MET A 1 5.60 19.36 21.02
CA MET A 1 4.25 18.75 21.12
C MET A 1 4.16 17.68 20.06
N ALA A 2 4.18 16.40 20.46
CA ALA A 2 3.93 15.30 19.55
C ALA A 2 2.47 15.40 19.09
N ARG A 3 2.24 15.55 17.77
CA ARG A 3 0.88 15.37 17.23
C ARG A 3 0.46 13.95 17.61
N PRO A 4 -0.78 13.74 18.09
CA PRO A 4 -1.28 12.39 18.25
C PRO A 4 -1.22 11.75 16.87
N SER A 5 -0.33 10.77 16.70
CA SER A 5 -0.40 9.84 15.59
C SER A 5 -1.78 9.24 15.69
N LYS A 6 -2.68 9.60 14.78
CA LYS A 6 -3.93 8.87 14.58
C LYS A 6 -3.47 7.44 14.33
N LYS A 7 -3.57 6.58 15.36
CA LYS A 7 -3.38 5.15 15.19
C LYS A 7 -4.36 4.75 14.09
N ILE A 8 -3.81 4.30 12.98
CA ILE A 8 -4.63 3.77 11.91
C ILE A 8 -5.13 2.43 12.41
N ASP A 9 -6.43 2.20 12.26
CA ASP A 9 -7.00 0.90 12.55
C ASP A 9 -6.67 -0.03 11.37
N ALA A 10 -5.98 -1.14 11.65
CA ALA A 10 -5.58 -2.10 10.64
C ALA A 10 -6.79 -2.71 9.91
N ASP A 11 -7.88 -2.96 10.65
CA ASP A 11 -9.11 -3.51 10.09
C ASP A 11 -9.79 -2.53 9.13
N ALA A 12 -9.62 -1.22 9.34
CA ALA A 12 -10.13 -0.18 8.45
C ALA A 12 -9.34 -0.08 7.14
N LEU A 13 -8.18 -0.72 7.02
CA LEU A 13 -7.40 -0.78 5.78
C LEU A 13 -7.80 -1.97 4.90
N VAL A 14 -8.36 -3.03 5.46
CA VAL A 14 -8.73 -4.24 4.71
C VAL A 14 -9.88 -3.92 3.75
N GLY A 15 -9.71 -4.31 2.48
CA GLY A 15 -10.66 -4.02 1.40
C GLY A 15 -10.44 -2.68 0.69
N GLU A 16 -9.61 -1.78 1.23
CA GLU A 16 -9.30 -0.51 0.60
C GLU A 16 -8.39 -0.68 -0.62
N ILE A 17 -8.48 0.29 -1.55
CA ILE A 17 -7.66 0.32 -2.77
C ILE A 17 -6.41 1.17 -2.52
N ALA A 18 -5.25 0.52 -2.56
CA ALA A 18 -3.95 1.18 -2.58
C ALA A 18 -3.40 1.26 -4.01
N LEU A 19 -2.56 2.26 -4.26
CA LEU A 19 -1.65 2.28 -5.39
C LEU A 19 -0.32 1.70 -4.92
N MET A 20 0.18 0.74 -5.67
CA MET A 20 1.44 0.04 -5.44
C MET A 20 2.41 0.39 -6.56
N ARG A 21 3.66 0.65 -6.20
CA ARG A 21 4.77 0.69 -7.16
C ARG A 21 5.23 -0.73 -7.44
N SER A 22 5.01 -1.19 -8.68
CA SER A 22 5.39 -2.54 -9.09
C SER A 22 6.80 -2.53 -9.66
N PRO A 23 7.72 -3.40 -9.18
CA PRO A 23 9.02 -3.60 -9.84
C PRO A 23 8.87 -4.31 -11.19
N ILE A 24 7.75 -5.01 -11.40
CA ILE A 24 7.40 -5.69 -12.65
C ILE A 24 6.50 -4.75 -13.46
N TRP A 25 6.87 -4.48 -14.72
CA TRP A 25 6.05 -3.66 -15.61
C TRP A 25 4.77 -4.42 -15.98
N GLN A 26 3.67 -4.13 -15.29
CA GLN A 26 2.35 -4.66 -15.66
C GLN A 26 1.77 -3.77 -16.75
N ASN A 27 1.79 -4.22 -18.01
CA ASN A 27 1.23 -3.50 -19.17
C ASN A 27 1.77 -2.06 -19.33
N GLY A 28 3.08 -1.85 -19.18
CA GLY A 28 3.66 -0.50 -19.29
C GLY A 28 3.53 0.37 -18.03
N LYS A 29 2.76 -0.07 -17.03
CA LYS A 29 2.48 0.71 -15.82
C LYS A 29 3.45 0.34 -14.70
N ARG A 30 4.12 1.37 -14.17
CA ARG A 30 4.95 1.28 -12.94
C ARG A 30 4.14 1.40 -11.65
N LYS A 31 2.86 1.79 -11.77
CA LYS A 31 1.90 1.96 -10.67
C LYS A 31 0.66 1.14 -10.97
N VAL A 32 0.28 0.28 -10.04
CA VAL A 32 -0.89 -0.61 -10.17
C VAL A 32 -1.81 -0.41 -8.98
N ALA A 33 -3.11 -0.51 -9.22
CA ALA A 33 -4.07 -0.56 -8.11
C ALA A 33 -4.06 -1.97 -7.51
N ALA A 34 -4.13 -2.05 -6.20
CA ALA A 34 -4.19 -3.30 -5.47
C ALA A 34 -5.16 -3.19 -4.30
N ILE A 35 -5.76 -4.32 -3.94
CA ILE A 35 -6.65 -4.44 -2.79
C ILE A 35 -5.82 -4.86 -1.59
N ILE A 36 -6.01 -4.19 -0.45
CA ILE A 36 -5.45 -4.59 0.83
C ILE A 36 -6.24 -5.78 1.36
N THR A 37 -5.58 -6.92 1.53
CA THR A 37 -6.21 -8.14 2.07
C THR A 37 -5.88 -8.36 3.53
N GLU A 38 -4.73 -7.88 3.99
CA GLU A 38 -4.28 -7.92 5.38
C GLU A 38 -3.48 -6.65 5.72
N ALA A 39 -3.48 -6.25 6.98
CA ALA A 39 -2.74 -5.10 7.46
C ALA A 39 -2.22 -5.31 8.88
N THR A 40 -1.02 -4.80 9.17
CA THR A 40 -0.50 -4.65 10.53
C THR A 40 0.02 -3.25 10.76
N THR A 41 -0.24 -2.72 11.95
CA THR A 41 0.26 -1.42 12.42
C THR A 41 1.24 -1.59 13.57
N ASP A 42 1.84 -2.77 13.72
CA ASP A 42 2.88 -3.04 14.71
C ASP A 42 4.12 -2.20 14.39
N GLU A 43 4.42 -1.22 15.23
CA GLU A 43 5.55 -0.29 15.08
C GLU A 43 6.91 -1.00 14.98
N ALA A 44 7.05 -2.23 15.50
CA ALA A 44 8.28 -3.02 15.38
C ALA A 44 8.53 -3.53 13.95
N LEU A 45 7.49 -3.60 13.12
CA LEU A 45 7.54 -4.11 11.74
C LEU A 45 7.52 -2.99 10.69
N LEU A 46 7.34 -1.73 11.11
CA LEU A 46 7.17 -0.61 10.18
C LEU A 46 8.50 0.07 9.84
N PRO A 47 8.79 0.23 8.53
CA PRO A 47 9.85 1.14 8.08
C PRO A 47 9.56 2.59 8.47
N GLU A 48 10.59 3.44 8.45
CA GLU A 48 10.45 4.86 8.77
C GLU A 48 9.37 5.54 7.91
N ASN A 49 8.47 6.30 8.54
CA ASN A 49 7.33 7.00 7.92
C ASN A 49 6.22 6.12 7.31
N ALA A 50 6.33 4.79 7.38
CA ALA A 50 5.23 3.90 7.02
C ALA A 50 4.10 3.99 8.07
N ILE A 51 2.87 3.88 7.60
CA ILE A 51 1.67 3.93 8.45
C ILE A 51 1.09 2.55 8.75
N ALA A 52 1.41 1.56 7.92
CA ALA A 52 1.08 0.15 8.10
C ALA A 52 2.00 -0.70 7.20
N LEU A 53 2.08 -2.00 7.48
CA LEU A 53 2.56 -3.01 6.55
C LEU A 53 1.32 -3.76 6.05
N VAL A 54 1.14 -3.84 4.72
CA VAL A 54 -0.08 -4.37 4.11
C VAL A 54 0.22 -5.47 3.11
N SER A 55 -0.60 -6.51 3.12
CA SER A 55 -0.63 -7.51 2.06
C SER A 55 -1.54 -7.01 0.94
N LEU A 56 -0.97 -6.87 -0.25
CA LEU A 56 -1.67 -6.36 -1.43
C LEU A 56 -1.84 -7.44 -2.49
N THR A 57 -3.01 -7.44 -3.11
CA THR A 57 -3.25 -8.22 -4.33
C THR A 57 -3.57 -7.29 -5.50
N ALA A 58 -2.71 -7.28 -6.51
CA ALA A 58 -2.83 -6.39 -7.66
C ALA A 58 -3.59 -7.06 -8.81
N PHE A 59 -4.86 -6.71 -9.06
CA PHE A 59 -5.65 -7.26 -10.18
C PHE A 59 -5.79 -6.24 -11.32
N PRO A 60 -5.28 -6.53 -12.54
CA PRO A 60 -5.79 -5.93 -13.77
C PRO A 60 -7.24 -6.34 -14.05
N ALA A 61 -7.96 -5.55 -14.85
CA ALA A 61 -9.18 -6.05 -15.48
C ALA A 61 -8.83 -7.31 -16.31
N ASP A 62 -9.63 -8.37 -16.15
CA ASP A 62 -9.53 -9.66 -16.87
C ASP A 62 -8.34 -10.58 -16.53
N ALA A 63 -7.54 -10.29 -15.49
CA ALA A 63 -6.42 -11.16 -15.11
C ALA A 63 -6.63 -11.86 -13.76
N PRO A 64 -6.42 -13.19 -13.65
CA PRO A 64 -6.32 -13.88 -12.37
C PRO A 64 -4.95 -13.57 -11.76
N SER A 65 -4.75 -12.34 -11.28
CA SER A 65 -3.50 -11.98 -10.63
C SER A 65 -3.48 -12.50 -9.19
N ARG A 66 -2.64 -13.50 -8.94
CA ARG A 66 -2.56 -14.24 -7.66
C ARG A 66 -1.38 -13.84 -6.79
N VAL A 67 -0.66 -12.77 -7.16
CA VAL A 67 0.56 -12.40 -6.45
C VAL A 67 0.18 -11.49 -5.29
N MET A 68 0.17 -12.06 -4.10
CA MET A 68 0.13 -11.32 -2.85
C MET A 68 1.54 -10.86 -2.50
N VAL A 69 1.69 -9.59 -2.13
CA VAL A 69 2.95 -9.02 -1.66
C VAL A 69 2.73 -8.17 -0.42
N ASP A 70 3.63 -8.30 0.54
CA ASP A 70 3.67 -7.43 1.70
C ASP A 70 4.52 -6.21 1.38
N VAL A 71 3.94 -5.03 1.55
CA VAL A 71 4.62 -3.75 1.29
C VAL A 71 4.28 -2.73 2.35
N PRO A 72 5.20 -1.81 2.68
CA PRO A 72 4.88 -0.66 3.51
C PRO A 72 3.86 0.23 2.82
N LEU A 73 2.79 0.54 3.57
CA LEU A 73 1.79 1.53 3.22
C LEU A 73 2.22 2.89 3.75
N TYR A 74 2.22 3.89 2.89
CA TYR A 74 2.47 5.28 3.20
C TYR A 74 1.20 6.10 2.99
N ARG A 75 1.13 7.27 3.65
CA ARG A 75 -0.02 8.17 3.50
C ARG A 75 -0.10 8.79 2.08
N THR A 76 1.05 8.99 1.45
CA THR A 76 1.21 9.58 0.11
C THR A 76 2.27 8.80 -0.65
N ASP A 77 2.34 8.98 -1.99
CA ASP A 77 3.37 8.39 -2.85
C ASP A 77 4.76 8.70 -2.28
N PRO A 78 5.49 7.71 -1.74
CA PRO A 78 6.90 7.90 -1.38
C PRO A 78 7.69 7.98 -2.69
N ASP A 79 8.70 8.84 -2.73
CA ASP A 79 9.43 9.23 -3.93
C ASP A 79 9.81 8.08 -4.88
N ALA A 80 10.11 8.44 -6.14
CA ALA A 80 10.27 7.47 -7.22
C ALA A 80 11.31 6.36 -6.99
N ASP A 81 12.24 6.59 -6.06
CA ASP A 81 13.35 5.71 -5.71
C ASP A 81 12.99 4.66 -4.63
N VAL A 82 11.81 4.78 -3.99
CA VAL A 82 11.34 3.80 -3.00
C VAL A 82 10.58 2.67 -3.70
N PHE A 83 11.30 1.59 -4.01
CA PHE A 83 10.73 0.38 -4.60
C PHE A 83 9.89 -0.43 -3.60
N SER A 84 8.88 -1.14 -4.11
CA SER A 84 7.95 -1.98 -3.32
C SER A 84 7.22 -1.21 -2.22
N SER A 85 6.63 -0.07 -2.58
CA SER A 85 5.87 0.79 -1.68
C SER A 85 4.43 0.95 -2.16
N ALA A 86 3.51 1.14 -1.21
CA ALA A 86 2.12 1.43 -1.51
C ALA A 86 1.65 2.70 -0.81
N TRP A 87 0.63 3.33 -1.36
CA TRP A 87 -0.05 4.47 -0.74
C TRP A 87 -1.54 4.40 -1.03
N LEU A 88 -2.34 4.89 -0.10
CA LEU A 88 -3.78 4.94 -0.31
C LEU A 88 -4.09 5.77 -1.55
N LYS A 89 -4.97 5.24 -2.42
CA LYS A 89 -5.51 6.01 -3.53
C LYS A 89 -6.41 7.07 -2.92
N THR A 90 -5.84 8.23 -2.56
CA THR A 90 -6.63 9.35 -2.07
C THR A 90 -7.64 9.67 -3.18
N ALA A 91 -8.93 9.44 -2.93
CA ALA A 91 -9.97 10.05 -3.74
C ALA A 91 -9.66 11.54 -3.69
N ARG A 92 -9.21 12.07 -4.82
CA ARG A 92 -8.98 13.48 -5.02
C ARG A 92 -10.24 14.19 -4.51
N ALA A 93 -10.10 15.03 -3.49
CA ALA A 93 -11.05 16.13 -3.31
C ALA A 93 -10.97 17.03 -4.56
#